data_AF-A0A439CVV0-F1
#
_entry.id   AF-A0A439CVV0-F1
#
_cell.length_a   1.000
_cell.length_b   1.000
_cell.length_c   1.000
_cell.angle_alpha   90.00
_cell.angle_beta   90.00
_cell.angle_gamma   90.00
#
_symmetry.space_group_name_H-M   'P 1'
#
loop_
_entity.id
_entity.type
_entity.pdbx_description
1 polymer ?
#
loop_
_entity_poly.entity_id
_entity_poly.type
_entity_poly.pdbx_seq_one_letter_code
_entity_poly.pdbx_strand_id
1 'polypeptide(L)' 'RPAKLSGEERRALGIETQFPGNLEEALEALARDARMVELLGRDVVERYITVKKAEIELLDSIPEEARRDWVMERY' A
#
# COMPACT_ATOMS: atom_id res chain seq x y z
N ARG A 1 -17.22 12.92 -5.35
CA ARG A 1 -16.09 11.97 -5.15
C ARG A 1 -15.42 12.34 -3.83
N PRO A 2 -15.13 11.38 -2.93
CA PRO A 2 -14.45 11.64 -1.67
C PRO A 2 -13.14 12.42 -1.84
N ALA A 3 -12.46 12.22 -2.97
CA ALA A 3 -11.26 12.96 -3.39
C ALA A 3 -11.43 14.49 -3.52
N LYS A 4 -12.66 14.99 -3.70
CA LYS A 4 -12.95 16.44 -3.86
C LYS A 4 -13.33 17.13 -2.54
N LEU A 5 -13.45 16.37 -1.45
CA LEU A 5 -13.79 16.92 -0.15
C LEU A 5 -12.57 17.63 0.45
N SER A 6 -12.79 18.83 0.98
CA SER A 6 -11.84 19.57 1.80
C SER A 6 -11.49 18.77 3.06
N GLY A 7 -10.42 19.15 3.74
CA GLY A 7 -10.04 18.53 5.00
C GLY A 7 -11.13 18.66 6.08
N GLU A 8 -11.88 19.75 6.09
CA GLU A 8 -12.99 19.97 7.02
C GLU A 8 -14.19 19.07 6.71
N GLU A 9 -14.55 18.94 5.43
CA GLU A 9 -15.66 18.08 5.00
C GLU A 9 -15.35 16.60 5.28
N ARG A 10 -14.10 16.17 5.17
CA ARG A 10 -13.67 14.81 5.52
C ARG A 10 -13.79 14.54 7.02
N ARG A 11 -13.32 15.47 7.85
CA ARG A 11 -13.45 15.37 9.31
C ARG A 11 -14.90 15.34 9.76
N ALA A 12 -15.76 16.18 9.16
CA ALA A 12 -17.20 16.18 9.45
C ALA A 12 -17.89 14.83 9.14
N LEU A 13 -17.30 14.03 8.26
CA LEU A 13 -17.78 12.69 7.91
C LEU A 13 -17.07 11.56 8.69
N GLY A 14 -16.23 11.89 9.68
CA GLY A 14 -15.44 10.91 10.44
C GLY A 14 -14.31 10.26 9.64
N ILE A 15 -13.93 10.85 8.50
CA ILE A 15 -12.80 10.39 7.69
C ILE A 15 -11.53 11.04 8.25
N GLU A 16 -11.01 10.43 9.31
CA GLU A 16 -9.86 10.93 10.05
C GLU A 16 -8.53 10.31 9.59
N THR A 17 -8.59 9.12 8.99
CA THR A 17 -7.43 8.39 8.51
C THR A 17 -7.44 8.32 6.99
N GLN A 18 -6.37 8.81 6.37
CA GLN A 18 -6.16 8.64 4.93
C GLN A 18 -5.60 7.25 4.64
N PHE A 19 -5.91 6.72 3.45
CA PHE A 19 -5.18 5.57 2.95
C PHE A 19 -3.70 5.92 2.70
N PRO A 20 -2.81 4.92 2.80
CA PRO A 20 -1.43 5.04 2.35
C PRO A 20 -1.35 5.60 0.91
N GLY A 21 -0.39 6.48 0.66
CA GLY A 21 -0.19 7.12 -0.64
C GLY A 21 0.59 6.28 -1.65
N ASN A 22 1.30 5.27 -1.19
CA ASN A 22 2.12 4.35 -1.99
C ASN A 22 2.14 2.94 -1.34
N LEU A 23 2.80 2.00 -2.01
CA LEU A 23 2.82 0.61 -1.57
C LEU A 23 3.68 0.42 -0.31
N GLU A 24 4.77 1.17 -0.17
CA GLU A 24 5.66 1.13 0.99
C GLU A 24 4.91 1.52 2.27
N GLU A 25 4.21 2.65 2.24
CA GLU A 25 3.35 3.11 3.33
C GLU A 25 2.24 2.10 3.64
N ALA A 26 1.71 1.41 2.63
CA ALA A 26 0.71 0.37 2.83
C ALA A 26 1.26 -0.88 3.52
N LEU A 27 2.49 -1.30 3.19
CA LEU A 27 3.17 -2.40 3.86
C LEU A 27 3.51 -2.05 5.31
N GLU A 28 3.91 -0.81 5.58
CA GLU A 28 4.11 -0.32 6.94
C GLU A 28 2.82 -0.28 7.76
N ALA A 29 1.73 0.20 7.16
CA ALA A 29 0.42 0.20 7.79
C ALA A 29 -0.04 -1.23 8.12
N LEU A 30 0.16 -2.18 7.21
CA LEU A 30 -0.16 -3.59 7.42
C LEU A 30 0.66 -4.20 8.57
N ALA A 31 1.96 -3.90 8.66
CA ALA A 31 2.82 -4.40 9.74
C ALA A 31 2.38 -3.91 11.13
N ARG A 32 1.75 -2.74 11.21
CA ARG A 32 1.32 -2.10 12.46
C ARG A 32 -0.12 -2.44 12.85
N ASP A 33 -0.94 -2.98 11.95
CA ASP A 33 -2.31 -3.38 12.25
C ASP A 33 -2.34 -4.76 12.92
N ALA A 34 -2.37 -4.75 14.25
CA ALA A 34 -2.39 -5.98 15.06
C ALA A 34 -3.55 -6.92 14.71
N ARG A 35 -4.74 -6.39 14.34
CA ARG A 35 -5.90 -7.22 13.98
C ARG A 35 -5.67 -7.93 12.65
N MET A 36 -5.10 -7.22 11.68
CA MET A 36 -4.75 -7.80 10.39
C MET A 36 -3.62 -8.83 10.53
N VAL A 37 -2.61 -8.54 11.35
CA VAL A 37 -1.51 -9.47 11.65
C VAL A 37 -2.02 -10.73 12.34
N GLU A 38 -2.94 -10.61 13.28
CA GLU A 38 -3.57 -11.75 13.95
C GLU A 38 -4.43 -12.57 12.98
N LEU A 39 -5.25 -11.91 12.16
CA LEU A 39 -6.15 -12.55 11.21
C LEU A 39 -5.39 -13.36 10.13
N LEU A 40 -4.31 -12.78 9.59
CA LEU A 40 -3.54 -13.38 8.50
C LEU A 40 -2.42 -14.31 8.99
N GLY A 41 -1.99 -14.13 10.24
CA GLY A 41 -0.82 -14.78 10.82
C GLY A 41 0.45 -13.97 10.60
N ARG A 42 1.20 -13.76 11.69
CA ARG A 42 2.48 -13.02 11.71
C ARG A 42 3.43 -13.47 10.61
N ASP A 43 3.64 -14.79 10.53
CA ASP A 43 4.54 -15.43 9.58
C ASP A 43 4.20 -15.16 8.11
N VAL A 44 2.91 -15.04 7.81
CA VAL A 44 2.41 -14.73 6.46
C VAL A 44 2.64 -13.26 6.16
N VAL A 45 2.31 -12.38 7.10
CA VAL A 45 2.48 -10.93 6.95
C VAL A 45 3.96 -10.57 6.76
N GLU A 46 4.85 -11.11 7.61
CA GLU A 46 6.29 -10.85 7.51
C GLU A 46 6.85 -11.28 6.15
N ARG A 47 6.53 -12.50 5.70
CA ARG A 47 6.98 -13.01 4.40
C ARG A 47 6.39 -12.23 3.24
N TYR A 48 5.11 -11.88 3.31
CA TYR A 48 4.45 -11.07 2.29
C TYR A 48 5.13 -9.71 2.14
N ILE A 49 5.41 -9.03 3.26
CA ILE A 49 6.11 -7.74 3.25
C ILE A 49 7.52 -7.90 2.66
N THR A 50 8.27 -8.94 3.03
CA THR A 50 9.60 -9.19 2.46
C THR A 50 9.55 -9.35 0.94
N VAL A 51 8.62 -10.16 0.43
CA VAL A 51 8.47 -10.37 -1.02
C VAL A 51 8.07 -9.07 -1.73
N LYS A 52 7.11 -8.32 -1.17
CA LYS A 52 6.66 -7.06 -1.79
C LYS A 52 7.71 -5.97 -1.80
N LYS A 53 8.56 -5.89 -0.78
CA LYS A 53 9.71 -4.98 -0.79
C LYS A 53 10.71 -5.32 -1.90
N ALA A 54 11.01 -6.61 -2.10
CA ALA A 54 11.86 -7.04 -3.20
C ALA A 54 11.23 -6.76 -4.58
N GLU A 55 9.91 -6.90 -4.71
CA GLU A 55 9.18 -6.56 -5.94
C GLU A 55 9.23 -5.05 -6.23
N ILE A 56 9.07 -4.21 -5.21
CA ILE A 56 9.24 -2.75 -5.30
C ILE A 56 10.65 -2.41 -5.78
N GLU A 57 11.67 -2.95 -5.14
CA GLU A 57 13.07 -2.70 -5.52
C GLU A 57 13.35 -3.09 -6.99
N LEU A 58 12.77 -4.21 -7.44
CA LEU A 58 12.82 -4.62 -8.84
C LEU A 58 12.10 -3.61 -9.75
N LEU A 59 10.89 -3.21 -9.40
CA LEU A 59 10.11 -2.23 -10.18
C LEU A 59 10.81 -0.87 -10.24
N ASP A 60 11.46 -0.45 -9.17
CA ASP A 60 12.22 0.79 -9.10
C ASP A 60 13.48 0.78 -9.96
N SER A 61 14.04 -0.41 -10.23
CA SER A 61 15.13 -0.57 -11.20
C SER A 61 14.69 -0.41 -12.65
N ILE A 62 13.38 -0.46 -12.94
CA ILE A 62 12.83 -0.29 -14.28
C ILE A 62 12.57 1.20 -14.56
N PRO A 63 12.99 1.73 -15.72
CA PRO A 63 12.67 3.09 -16.14
C PRO A 63 11.16 3.37 -16.07
N GLU A 64 10.77 4.56 -15.63
CA GLU A 64 9.37 4.94 -15.38
C GLU A 64 8.49 4.70 -16.62
N GLU A 65 9.01 5.04 -17.80
CA GLU A 65 8.34 4.86 -19.09
C GLU A 65 8.04 3.39 -19.42
N ALA A 66 8.84 2.44 -18.92
CA ALA A 66 8.69 1.02 -19.18
C ALA A 66 8.01 0.27 -18.02
N ARG A 67 7.93 0.89 -16.83
CA ARG A 67 7.40 0.26 -15.62
C ARG A 67 5.94 -0.13 -15.75
N ARG A 68 5.13 0.72 -16.40
CA ARG A 68 3.70 0.44 -16.61
C ARG A 68 3.49 -0.79 -17.49
N ASP A 69 4.22 -0.90 -18.59
CA ASP A 69 4.09 -2.01 -19.53
C ASP A 69 4.52 -3.33 -18.88
N TRP A 70 5.61 -3.29 -18.10
CA TRP A 70 6.07 -4.45 -17.33
C TRP A 70 5.01 -4.99 -16.36
N VAL A 71 4.26 -4.10 -15.69
CA VAL A 71 3.17 -4.51 -14.78
C VAL A 71 2.02 -5.14 -15.55
N MET A 72 1.62 -4.54 -16.68
CA MET A 72 0.52 -5.03 -17.52
C MET A 72 0.82 -6.39 -18.18
N GLU A 73 2.08 -6.73 -18.42
CA GLU A 73 2.45 -8.04 -18.98
C GLU A 73 2.33 -9.18 -17.97
N ARG A 74 2.36 -8.87 -16.66
CA ARG A 74 2.37 -9.86 -15.58
C ARG A 74 1.03 -10.06 -14.89
N TYR A 75 0.07 -9.15 -15.08
CA TYR A 75 -1.24 -9.11 -14.41
C TYR A 75 -2.35 -8.67 -15.36
#